data_AF-A0A6F9A4U0-F1
#
_entry.id   AF-A0A6F9A4U0-F1
#
_cell.length_a   1.000
_cell.length_b   1.000
_cell.length_c   1.000
_cell.angle_alpha   90.00
_cell.angle_beta   90.00
_cell.angle_gamma   90.00
#
_symmetry.space_group_name_H-M   'P 1'
#
loop_
_entity.id
_entity.type
_entity.pdbx_description
1 polymer ?
#
loop_
_entity_poly.entity_id
_entity_poly.type
_entity_poly.pdbx_seq_one_letter_code
_entity_poly.pdbx_strand_id
1 'polypeptide(L)'
;MGKRYYCDYYAAAILYDEQTKKPCRKFLQTGQCVFGNNCRFSHMSERDMENLRMQIEDERRSREDPEHRASPERSIEEWLTRREKKRAALSSGRYSMN
;
A
#
# COMPACT_ATOMS: atom_id res chain seq x y z
N MET A 1 1.60 3.88 8.46
CA MET A 1 2.51 3.31 7.45
C MET A 1 2.51 1.77 7.37
N GLY A 2 1.92 1.01 8.32
CA GLY A 2 1.97 -0.47 8.29
C GLY A 2 0.90 -1.19 7.45
N LYS A 3 -0.29 -0.61 7.28
CA LYS A 3 -1.41 -1.31 6.61
C LYS A 3 -1.26 -1.41 5.08
N ARG A 4 -0.61 -0.40 4.47
CA ARG A 4 -0.44 -0.32 3.01
C ARG A 4 0.67 -1.26 2.52
N TYR A 5 1.77 -1.40 3.28
CA TYR A 5 2.84 -2.35 2.96
C TYR A 5 2.37 -3.81 2.95
N TYR A 6 1.45 -4.17 3.85
CA TYR A 6 0.86 -5.50 3.90
C TYR A 6 -0.05 -5.79 2.68
N CYS A 7 -0.68 -4.77 2.10
CA CYS A 7 -1.59 -4.91 0.97
C CYS A 7 -0.85 -5.28 -0.33
N ASP A 8 0.26 -4.62 -0.63
CA ASP A 8 1.04 -4.88 -1.86
C ASP A 8 1.68 -6.26 -1.84
N TYR A 9 2.23 -6.67 -0.69
CA TYR A 9 2.80 -8.01 -0.54
C TYR A 9 1.74 -9.09 -0.75
N TYR A 10 0.53 -8.85 -0.24
CA TYR A 10 -0.59 -9.77 -0.40
C TYR A 10 -1.11 -9.82 -1.84
N ALA A 11 -1.26 -8.68 -2.51
CA ALA A 11 -1.65 -8.62 -3.92
C ALA A 11 -0.62 -9.27 -4.85
N ALA A 12 0.67 -9.04 -4.61
CA ALA A 12 1.76 -9.67 -5.36
C ALA A 12 1.80 -11.19 -5.15
N ALA A 13 1.58 -11.64 -3.91
CA ALA A 13 1.52 -13.06 -3.60
C ALA A 13 0.32 -13.75 -4.28
N ILE A 14 -0.86 -13.12 -4.30
CA ILE A 14 -2.05 -13.63 -5.01
C ILE A 14 -1.76 -13.77 -6.51
N LEU A 15 -1.17 -12.74 -7.13
CA LEU A 15 -0.81 -12.80 -8.55
C LEU A 15 0.15 -13.92 -8.88
N TYR A 16 1.15 -14.15 -8.02
CA TYR A 16 2.13 -15.19 -8.22
C TYR A 16 1.48 -16.57 -8.13
N ASP A 17 0.71 -16.81 -7.07
CA ASP A 17 0.00 -18.08 -6.86
C ASP A 17 -0.95 -18.37 -8.03
N GLU A 18 -1.73 -17.37 -8.46
CA GLU A 18 -2.67 -17.55 -9.55
C GLU A 18 -2.02 -17.77 -10.91
N GLN A 19 -0.91 -17.08 -11.23
CA GLN A 19 -0.15 -17.31 -12.47
C GLN A 19 0.48 -18.69 -12.56
N THR A 20 0.85 -19.28 -11.42
CA THR A 20 1.42 -20.64 -11.40
C THR A 20 0.36 -21.73 -11.58
N LYS A 21 -0.91 -21.43 -11.30
CA LYS A 21 -2.02 -22.37 -11.50
C LYS A 21 -2.40 -22.44 -12.96
N LYS A 22 -2.80 -23.65 -13.39
CA LYS A 22 -3.43 -23.82 -14.72
C LYS A 22 -4.83 -23.20 -14.71
N PRO A 23 -5.29 -22.61 -15.82
CA PRO A 23 -6.63 -22.02 -15.91
C PRO A 23 -7.74 -23.07 -15.80
N CYS A 24 -8.80 -22.74 -15.06
CA CYS A 24 -10.01 -23.54 -14.93
C CYS A 24 -10.86 -23.41 -16.20
N ARG A 25 -10.71 -24.36 -17.11
CA ARG A 25 -11.44 -24.34 -18.40
C ARG A 25 -12.95 -24.23 -18.25
N LYS A 26 -13.54 -24.89 -17.24
CA LYS A 26 -14.98 -24.87 -17.00
C LYS A 26 -15.44 -23.48 -16.57
N PHE A 27 -14.78 -22.89 -15.56
CA PHE A 27 -15.11 -21.54 -15.11
C PHE A 27 -14.93 -20.50 -16.21
N LEU A 28 -13.81 -20.55 -16.95
CA LEU A 28 -13.53 -19.58 -18.01
C LEU A 28 -14.48 -19.69 -19.21
N GLN A 29 -15.05 -20.88 -19.48
CA GLN A 29 -16.04 -21.03 -20.56
C GLN A 29 -17.47 -20.73 -20.14
N THR A 30 -17.89 -21.15 -18.94
CA THR A 30 -19.30 -21.12 -18.54
C THR A 30 -19.60 -20.13 -17.42
N GLY A 31 -18.58 -19.53 -16.81
CA GLY A 31 -18.69 -18.71 -15.61
C GLY A 31 -19.00 -19.51 -14.34
N GLN A 32 -19.08 -20.85 -14.41
CA GLN A 32 -19.46 -21.70 -13.29
C GLN A 32 -18.47 -22.85 -13.09
N CYS A 33 -18.09 -23.07 -11.84
CA CYS A 33 -17.22 -24.16 -11.42
C CYS A 33 -17.84 -24.90 -10.25
N VAL A 34 -18.00 -26.22 -10.37
CA VAL A 34 -18.57 -27.08 -9.33
C VAL A 34 -17.73 -27.10 -8.04
N PHE A 35 -16.45 -26.78 -8.14
CA PHE A 35 -15.53 -26.72 -7.00
C PHE A 35 -15.56 -25.37 -6.27
N GLY A 36 -16.23 -24.35 -6.84
CA GLY A 36 -16.32 -23.01 -6.27
C GLY A 36 -14.94 -22.44 -5.92
N ASN A 37 -14.82 -21.89 -4.70
CA ASN A 37 -13.59 -21.29 -4.20
C ASN A 37 -12.50 -22.31 -3.83
N ASN A 38 -12.85 -23.60 -3.72
CA ASN A 38 -11.89 -24.67 -3.45
C ASN A 38 -11.29 -25.25 -4.75
N CYS A 39 -11.53 -24.60 -5.90
CA CYS A 39 -10.94 -25.04 -7.16
C CYS A 39 -9.41 -24.94 -7.10
N ARG A 40 -8.71 -26.01 -7.48
CA ARG A 40 -7.24 -26.04 -7.55
C ARG A 40 -6.69 -25.34 -8.80
N PHE A 41 -7.56 -24.91 -9.71
CA PHE A 41 -7.23 -24.23 -10.95
C PHE A 41 -7.58 -22.75 -10.86
N SER A 42 -6.90 -21.94 -11.65
CA SER A 42 -7.10 -20.50 -11.66
C SER A 42 -8.48 -20.13 -12.22
N HIS A 43 -9.20 -19.26 -11.54
CA HIS A 43 -10.46 -18.67 -12.02
C HIS A 43 -10.25 -17.28 -12.64
N MET A 44 -9.04 -16.72 -12.55
CA MET A 44 -8.70 -15.45 -13.18
C MET A 44 -8.54 -15.63 -14.69
N SER A 45 -9.17 -14.75 -15.47
CA SER A 45 -8.87 -14.61 -16.90
C SER A 45 -7.53 -13.91 -17.11
N GLU A 46 -7.00 -13.97 -18.33
CA GLU A 46 -5.79 -13.20 -18.71
C GLU A 46 -5.97 -11.70 -18.44
N ARG A 47 -7.18 -11.18 -18.68
CA ARG A 47 -7.50 -9.78 -18.42
C ARG A 47 -7.48 -9.46 -16.92
N ASP A 48 -7.98 -10.36 -16.08
CA ASP A 48 -7.99 -10.16 -14.62
C ASP A 48 -6.56 -10.17 -14.07
N MET A 49 -5.71 -11.08 -14.57
CA MET A 49 -4.29 -11.12 -14.20
C MET A 49 -3.57 -9.84 -14.61
N GLU A 50 -3.83 -9.32 -15.81
CA GLU A 50 -3.22 -8.07 -16.30
C GLU A 50 -3.69 -6.85 -15.50
N ASN A 51 -4.99 -6.77 -15.19
CA ASN A 51 -5.52 -5.70 -14.35
C ASN A 51 -4.84 -5.67 -12.97
N LEU A 52 -4.65 -6.84 -12.36
CA LEU A 52 -4.04 -6.93 -11.04
C LEU A 52 -2.52 -6.61 -11.11
N ARG A 53 -1.83 -6.96 -12.19
CA ARG A 53 -0.45 -6.49 -12.44
C ARG A 53 -0.37 -4.97 -12.53
N MET A 54 -1.25 -4.34 -13.30
CA MET A 54 -1.30 -2.89 -13.44
C MET A 54 -1.57 -2.20 -12.09
N GLN A 55 -2.49 -2.74 -11.27
CA GLN A 55 -2.76 -2.19 -9.93
C GLN A 55 -1.51 -2.22 -9.03
N ILE A 56 -0.75 -3.32 -9.06
CA ILE A 56 0.49 -3.41 -8.28
C ILE A 56 1.52 -2.40 -8.77
N GLU A 57 1.69 -2.27 -10.09
CA GLU A 57 2.66 -1.34 -10.64
C GLU A 57 2.28 0.12 -10.36
N ASP A 58 1.00 0.46 -10.46
CA ASP A 58 0.48 1.79 -10.10
C ASP A 58 0.72 2.10 -8.62
N GLU A 59 0.47 1.13 -7.72
CA GLU A 59 0.73 1.32 -6.30
C GLU A 59 2.24 1.46 -5.99
N ARG A 60 3.09 0.68 -6.67
CA ARG A 60 4.55 0.83 -6.59
C ARG A 60 4.99 2.20 -7.08
N ARG A 61 4.50 2.64 -8.23
CA ARG A 61 4.79 3.96 -8.81
C ARG A 61 4.33 5.08 -7.88
N SER A 62 3.14 4.98 -7.29
CA SER A 62 2.63 5.95 -6.32
C SER A 62 3.54 6.07 -5.08
N ARG A 63 4.24 5.00 -4.69
CA ARG A 63 5.25 5.05 -3.61
C ARG A 63 6.58 5.63 -4.05
N GLU A 64 6.96 5.37 -5.30
CA GLU A 64 8.21 5.84 -5.89
C GLU A 64 8.11 7.28 -6.41
N ASP A 65 6.89 7.84 -6.45
CA ASP A 65 6.60 9.22 -6.79
C ASP A 65 7.50 10.19 -5.99
N PRO A 66 8.38 10.93 -6.67
CA PRO A 66 9.32 11.83 -6.03
C PRO A 66 8.63 12.91 -5.19
N GLU A 67 7.43 13.37 -5.59
CA GLU A 67 6.67 14.38 -4.82
C GLU A 67 6.20 13.85 -3.46
N HIS A 68 5.77 12.58 -3.38
CA HIS A 68 5.40 11.95 -2.10
C HIS A 68 6.62 11.57 -1.24
N ARG A 69 7.73 11.14 -1.84
CA ARG A 69 8.99 10.90 -1.10
C ARG A 69 9.58 12.21 -0.58
N ALA A 70 9.41 13.29 -1.33
CA ALA A 70 9.76 14.64 -0.95
C ALA A 70 8.64 15.35 -0.14
N SER A 71 7.75 14.61 0.53
CA SER A 71 6.79 15.22 1.45
C SER A 71 7.51 16.06 2.52
N PRO A 72 7.24 17.37 2.62
CA PRO A 72 7.85 18.27 3.60
C PRO A 72 7.51 17.93 5.06
N GLU A 73 6.54 17.03 5.31
CA GLU A 73 5.93 16.80 6.62
C GLU A 73 6.87 16.22 7.68
N ARG A 74 8.13 15.94 7.34
CA ARG A 74 9.16 15.52 8.30
C ARG A 74 10.51 16.20 8.06
N SER A 75 10.50 17.47 7.62
CA SER A 75 11.74 18.25 7.63
C SER A 75 12.27 18.36 9.07
N ILE A 76 13.53 17.93 9.28
CA ILE A 76 14.23 18.06 10.57
C ILE A 76 14.17 19.52 11.05
N GLU A 77 14.22 20.46 10.11
CA GLU A 77 14.15 21.89 10.38
C GLU A 77 12.80 22.33 10.94
N GLU A 78 11.68 21.77 10.46
CA GLU A 78 10.35 22.05 11.02
C GLU A 78 10.24 21.51 12.45
N TRP A 79 10.76 20.31 12.70
CA TRP A 79 10.81 19.72 14.04
C TRP A 79 11.65 20.55 15.01
N LEU A 80 12.84 20.99 14.58
CA LEU A 80 13.71 21.87 15.36
C LEU A 80 13.02 23.20 15.68
N THR A 81 12.38 23.81 14.68
CA THR A 81 11.63 25.06 14.84
C THR A 81 10.47 24.92 15.83
N ARG A 82 9.71 23.82 15.77
CA ARG A 82 8.62 23.53 16.71
C ARG A 82 9.14 23.35 18.13
N ARG A 83 10.29 22.67 18.28
CA ARG A 83 10.96 22.46 19.57
C ARG A 83 11.49 23.76 20.17
N GLU A 84 12.08 24.62 19.34
CA GLU A 84 12.63 25.91 19.76
C GLU A 84 11.53 26.89 20.16
N LYS A 85 10.46 27.00 19.39
CA LYS A 85 9.27 27.78 19.75
C LYS A 85 8.69 27.34 21.10
N LYS A 86 8.64 26.03 21.36
CA LYS A 86 8.18 25.48 22.65
C LYS A 86 9.13 25.81 23.80
N ARG A 87 10.45 25.84 23.57
CA ARG A 87 11.44 26.28 24.57
C ARG A 87 11.39 27.77 24.85
N ALA A 88 11.23 28.59 23.83
CA ALA A 88 11.11 30.04 23.96
C ALA A 88 9.84 30.43 24.75
N ALA A 89 8.72 29.75 24.51
CA ALA A 89 7.48 29.95 25.26
C ALA A 89 7.61 29.61 26.75
N LEU A 90 8.49 28.67 27.11
CA LEU A 90 8.78 28.31 28.51
C LEU A 90 9.79 29.27 29.16
N SER A 91 10.72 29.87 28.40
CA SER A 91 11.66 30.85 28.95
C SER A 91 11.07 32.26 29.07
N SER A 92 10.07 32.61 28.25
CA SER A 92 9.32 33.86 28.35
C SER A 92 8.25 33.83 29.45
N GLY A 93 7.86 32.64 29.91
CA GLY A 93 7.02 32.42 31.10
C GLY A 93 7.81 32.54 32.40
N ARG A 94 8.33 33.74 32.69
CA ARG A 94 8.85 34.08 34.01
C ARG A 94 7.64 34.19 34.96
N TYR A 95 7.27 33.04 35.51
CA TYR A 95 6.35 32.84 36.63
C TYR A 95 6.72 33.80 37.78
N SER A 96 5.92 34.85 37.95
CA SER A 96 5.73 35.48 39.26
C SER A 96 4.71 34.65 40.01
N MET A 97 5.12 34.02 41.11
CA MET A 97 4.26 33.81 42.27
C MET A 97 5.15 33.73 43.52
N ASN A 98 4.81 34.62 44.46
CA ASN A 98 5.12 34.70 45.89
C ASN A 98 6.20 33.79 46.48
#